data_AF-A0AAP9GCB4-F1
#
_entry.id   AF-A0AAP9GCB4-F1
#
_cell.length_a   1.000
_cell.length_b   1.000
_cell.length_c   1.000
_cell.angle_alpha   90.00
_cell.angle_beta   90.00
_cell.angle_gamma   90.00
#
_symmetry.space_group_name_H-M   'P 1'
#
loop_
_entity.id
_entity.type
_entity.pdbx_description
1 polymer ?
#
loop_
_entity_poly.entity_id
_entity_poly.type
_entity_poly.pdbx_seq_one_letter_code
_entity_poly.pdbx_strand_id
1 'polypeptide(L)'
;MFGSYLKAIRTTLGLTQEQASIRLNLLGGDLANIDCVTFSRWERGITQPSLSRRVRVLRAFENNLLPYLCSLGLDSSLKDEVEQFELSLKQRYQDAMSIISGIDYNTPCPVEHNNIEEEELSQSNEQEFIHSLNNFHNQLKSLNIKHNLATIDLVEYQKDGRAIAYKYLSRGELVGHNIGMFFTEPTLENEIDRVKKNRLPIDVIDLRLTKPLKDKGVYSYYAISQHSKNERVFRRQLHTEFTFLAQNAHIHHYYASVTLKSSVDVMLKMGFSVAAYEGENPVGAIKVGSKRYTRAIMYIETSELFTQPEFLYLLTCCGVCTHRQCDTCTEHPDCIC
;
A
#
# COMPACT_ATOMS: atom_id res chain seq x y z
N MET A 1 0.14 -23.78 10.55
CA MET A 1 0.06 -22.31 10.71
C MET A 1 -1.31 -21.76 10.32
N PHE A 2 -1.78 -21.92 9.08
CA PHE A 2 -3.14 -21.48 8.68
C PHE A 2 -4.26 -22.16 9.49
N GLY A 3 -4.29 -23.49 9.53
CA GLY A 3 -5.36 -24.23 10.22
C GLY A 3 -5.49 -23.91 11.72
N SER A 4 -4.34 -23.75 12.39
CA SER A 4 -4.28 -23.36 13.80
C SER A 4 -4.80 -21.93 14.02
N TYR A 5 -4.42 -20.99 13.15
CA TYR A 5 -4.88 -19.60 13.22
C TYR A 5 -6.39 -19.50 12.96
N LEU A 6 -6.89 -20.16 11.91
CA LEU A 6 -8.32 -20.24 11.60
C LEU A 6 -9.13 -20.82 12.77
N LYS A 7 -8.63 -21.89 13.40
CA LYS A 7 -9.26 -22.51 14.57
C LYS A 7 -9.31 -21.57 15.77
N ALA A 8 -8.22 -20.82 16.02
CA ALA A 8 -8.16 -19.85 17.10
C ALA A 8 -9.19 -18.72 16.91
N ILE A 9 -9.27 -18.13 15.72
CA ILE A 9 -10.26 -17.09 15.42
C ILE A 9 -11.67 -17.64 15.56
N ARG A 10 -11.98 -18.78 14.91
CA ARG A 10 -13.32 -19.38 14.99
C ARG A 10 -13.76 -19.61 16.43
N THR A 11 -12.87 -20.16 17.25
CA THR A 11 -13.16 -20.47 18.66
C THR A 11 -13.36 -19.20 19.49
N THR A 12 -12.56 -18.15 19.23
CA THR A 12 -12.72 -16.83 19.85
C THR A 12 -14.08 -16.20 19.53
N LEU A 13 -14.58 -16.41 18.31
CA LEU A 13 -15.91 -15.97 17.88
C LEU A 13 -17.06 -16.86 18.37
N GLY A 14 -16.77 -17.95 19.10
CA GLY A 14 -17.77 -18.89 19.60
C GLY A 14 -18.51 -19.68 18.50
N LEU A 15 -17.94 -19.79 17.30
CA LEU A 15 -18.58 -20.44 16.17
C LEU A 15 -18.28 -21.94 16.12
N THR A 16 -19.26 -22.76 15.75
CA THR A 16 -19.02 -24.16 15.34
C THR A 16 -18.38 -24.21 13.94
N GLN A 17 -17.78 -25.35 13.58
CA GLN A 17 -17.24 -25.54 12.21
C GLN A 17 -18.34 -25.43 11.15
N GLU A 18 -19.56 -25.89 11.46
CA GLU A 18 -20.73 -25.75 10.59
C GLU A 18 -21.12 -24.29 10.40
N GLN A 19 -21.26 -23.52 11.48
CA GLN A 19 -21.56 -22.08 11.40
C GLN A 19 -20.49 -21.30 10.64
N ALA A 20 -19.21 -21.64 10.83
CA ALA A 20 -18.11 -21.03 10.10
C ALA A 20 -18.18 -21.34 8.60
N SER A 21 -18.51 -22.58 8.24
CA SER A 21 -18.71 -22.99 6.85
C SER A 21 -19.89 -22.25 6.20
N ILE A 22 -21.02 -22.11 6.90
CA ILE A 22 -22.18 -21.34 6.42
C ILE A 22 -21.79 -19.88 6.19
N ARG A 23 -21.04 -19.27 7.11
CA ARG A 23 -20.56 -17.89 6.96
C ARG A 23 -19.74 -17.69 5.68
N LEU A 24 -18.82 -18.61 5.36
CA LEU A 24 -18.05 -18.55 4.13
C LEU A 24 -18.94 -18.72 2.89
N ASN A 25 -19.88 -19.66 2.92
CA ASN A 25 -20.81 -19.89 1.81
C ASN A 25 -21.69 -18.67 1.52
N LEU A 26 -22.08 -17.89 2.54
CA LEU A 26 -22.86 -16.66 2.38
C LEU A 26 -22.08 -15.54 1.66
N LEU A 27 -20.75 -15.57 1.68
CA LEU A 27 -19.92 -14.63 0.93
C LEU A 27 -19.85 -14.98 -0.57
N GLY A 28 -20.14 -16.23 -0.93
CA GLY A 28 -20.16 -16.68 -2.32
C GLY A 28 -18.78 -16.73 -2.98
N GLY A 29 -18.75 -16.63 -4.32
CA GLY A 29 -17.52 -16.68 -5.11
C GLY A 29 -16.74 -17.98 -4.95
N ASP A 30 -15.42 -17.89 -4.79
CA ASP A 30 -14.55 -19.04 -4.52
C ASP A 30 -14.61 -19.54 -3.07
N LEU A 31 -15.41 -18.90 -2.21
CA LEU A 31 -15.72 -19.35 -0.85
C LEU A 31 -17.06 -20.11 -0.77
N ALA A 32 -17.75 -20.28 -1.91
CA ALA A 32 -18.93 -21.11 -2.00
C ALA A 32 -18.60 -22.62 -1.97
N ASN A 33 -19.62 -23.41 -1.61
CA ASN A 33 -19.59 -24.87 -1.51
C ASN A 33 -18.53 -25.43 -0.55
N ILE A 34 -18.23 -24.72 0.54
CA ILE A 34 -17.36 -25.22 1.60
C ILE A 34 -18.21 -25.99 2.61
N ASP A 35 -18.04 -27.30 2.66
CA ASP A 35 -18.69 -28.13 3.68
C ASP A 35 -17.90 -28.14 5.01
N CYS A 36 -18.58 -28.59 6.07
CA CYS A 36 -18.00 -28.71 7.40
C CYS A 36 -16.77 -29.65 7.43
N VAL A 37 -16.73 -30.67 6.57
CA VAL A 37 -15.61 -31.63 6.47
C VAL A 37 -14.36 -30.95 5.91
N THR A 38 -14.52 -30.13 4.88
CA THR A 38 -13.45 -29.36 4.24
C THR A 38 -12.90 -28.33 5.23
N PHE A 39 -13.77 -27.60 5.91
CA PHE A 39 -13.37 -26.68 6.97
C PHE A 39 -12.59 -27.39 8.09
N SER A 40 -13.06 -28.56 8.53
CA SER A 40 -12.39 -29.41 9.52
C SER A 40 -11.03 -29.93 9.04
N ARG A 41 -10.87 -30.25 7.76
CA ARG A 41 -9.58 -30.64 7.16
C ARG A 41 -8.60 -29.46 7.15
N TRP A 42 -9.08 -28.24 6.90
CA TRP A 42 -8.26 -27.03 6.98
C TRP A 42 -7.76 -26.76 8.40
N GLU A 43 -8.64 -26.80 9.41
CA GLU A 43 -8.21 -26.58 10.81
C GLU A 43 -7.19 -27.61 11.30
N ARG A 44 -7.31 -28.85 10.83
CA ARG A 44 -6.34 -29.93 11.13
C ARG A 44 -5.07 -29.86 10.29
N GLY A 45 -5.00 -28.99 9.29
CA GLY A 45 -3.86 -28.88 8.38
C GLY A 45 -3.72 -30.06 7.41
N ILE A 46 -4.78 -30.86 7.19
CA ILE A 46 -4.78 -31.99 6.25
C ILE A 46 -4.75 -31.48 4.80
N THR A 47 -5.54 -30.45 4.54
CA THR A 47 -5.54 -29.72 3.27
C THR A 47 -5.46 -28.23 3.56
N GLN A 48 -5.03 -27.45 2.56
CA GLN A 48 -4.96 -26.01 2.67
C GLN A 48 -5.28 -25.37 1.31
N PRO A 49 -6.05 -24.27 1.27
CA PRO A 49 -6.27 -23.54 0.03
C PRO A 49 -5.01 -22.77 -0.39
N SER A 50 -5.05 -22.13 -1.57
CA SER A 50 -4.00 -21.18 -2.02
C SER A 50 -3.85 -20.03 -1.03
N LEU A 51 -2.70 -19.33 -1.05
CA LEU A 51 -2.44 -18.26 -0.08
C LEU A 51 -3.46 -17.12 -0.18
N SER A 52 -3.82 -16.69 -1.39
CA SER A 52 -4.83 -15.64 -1.58
C SER A 52 -6.21 -16.08 -1.11
N ARG A 53 -6.58 -17.34 -1.32
CA ARG A 53 -7.82 -17.91 -0.77
C ARG A 53 -7.78 -18.05 0.75
N ARG A 54 -6.61 -18.31 1.38
CA ARG A 54 -6.47 -18.25 2.84
C ARG A 54 -6.76 -16.86 3.38
N VAL A 55 -6.21 -15.82 2.76
CA VAL A 55 -6.50 -14.42 3.13
C VAL A 55 -8.01 -14.14 3.05
N ARG A 56 -8.66 -14.57 1.95
CA ARG A 56 -10.12 -14.42 1.77
C ARG A 56 -10.95 -15.22 2.77
N VAL A 57 -10.48 -16.39 3.19
CA VAL A 57 -11.11 -17.15 4.28
C VAL A 57 -10.96 -16.41 5.62
N LEU A 58 -9.76 -15.93 5.96
CA LEU A 58 -9.50 -15.31 7.26
C LEU A 58 -10.22 -13.96 7.42
N ARG A 59 -10.24 -13.13 6.37
CA ARG A 59 -10.96 -11.83 6.40
C ARG A 59 -12.46 -11.96 6.66
N ALA A 60 -13.04 -13.14 6.42
CA ALA A 60 -14.45 -13.42 6.73
C ALA A 60 -14.73 -13.52 8.24
N PHE A 61 -13.69 -13.70 9.04
CA PHE A 61 -13.79 -13.90 10.49
C PHE A 61 -13.15 -12.75 11.28
N GLU A 62 -12.09 -12.13 10.77
CA GLU A 62 -11.38 -11.06 11.48
C GLU A 62 -10.79 -10.02 10.51
N ASN A 63 -10.73 -8.77 10.95
CA ASN A 63 -10.17 -7.67 10.16
C ASN A 63 -8.64 -7.58 10.27
N ASN A 64 -8.08 -7.89 11.43
CA ASN A 64 -6.65 -7.81 11.65
C ASN A 64 -5.97 -9.13 11.23
N LEU A 65 -5.36 -9.15 10.05
CA LEU A 65 -4.58 -10.27 9.54
C LEU A 65 -3.08 -10.10 9.73
N LEU A 66 -2.62 -8.99 10.30
CA LEU A 66 -1.20 -8.73 10.53
C LEU A 66 -0.50 -9.88 11.27
N PRO A 67 -1.02 -10.43 12.38
CA PRO A 67 -0.34 -11.54 13.08
C PRO A 67 -0.16 -12.77 12.20
N TYR A 68 -1.16 -13.09 11.37
CA TYR A 68 -1.07 -14.21 10.44
C TYR A 68 -0.04 -13.96 9.34
N LEU A 69 -0.07 -12.77 8.72
CA LEU A 69 0.83 -12.42 7.62
C LEU A 69 2.28 -12.39 8.11
N CYS A 70 2.55 -11.83 9.29
CA CYS A 70 3.87 -11.88 9.91
C CYS A 70 4.33 -13.31 10.20
N SER A 71 3.42 -14.21 10.53
CA SER A 71 3.77 -15.61 10.81
C SER A 71 4.23 -16.39 9.57
N LEU A 72 3.83 -15.98 8.36
CA LEU A 72 4.17 -16.69 7.13
C LEU A 72 5.68 -16.73 6.87
N GLY A 73 6.41 -15.70 7.33
CA GLY A 73 7.83 -15.53 7.08
C GLY A 73 8.18 -15.42 5.60
N LEU A 74 9.49 -15.33 5.32
CA LEU A 74 10.03 -15.44 3.97
C LEU A 74 10.56 -16.86 3.77
N ASP A 75 9.94 -17.59 2.85
CA ASP A 75 10.49 -18.86 2.40
C ASP A 75 11.71 -18.62 1.51
N SER A 76 12.67 -19.53 1.58
CA SER A 76 13.87 -19.58 0.74
C SER A 76 13.57 -19.57 -0.77
N SER A 77 12.39 -20.08 -1.14
CA SER A 77 11.89 -20.12 -2.52
C SER A 77 11.54 -18.73 -3.09
N LEU A 78 11.38 -17.71 -2.23
CA LEU A 78 10.96 -16.36 -2.62
C LEU A 78 12.12 -15.36 -2.71
N LYS A 79 13.37 -15.85 -2.61
CA LYS A 79 14.57 -15.02 -2.51
C LYS A 79 14.87 -14.29 -3.82
N ASP A 80 14.62 -14.92 -4.95
CA ASP A 80 14.91 -14.38 -6.27
C ASP A 80 13.99 -13.19 -6.58
N GLU A 81 12.70 -13.28 -6.28
CA GLU A 81 11.74 -12.18 -6.45
C GLU A 81 12.13 -10.97 -5.59
N VAL A 82 12.46 -11.20 -4.32
CA VAL A 82 12.93 -10.14 -3.41
C VAL A 82 14.22 -9.50 -3.92
N GLU A 83 15.19 -10.28 -4.41
CA GLU A 83 16.41 -9.74 -5.02
C GLU A 83 16.12 -8.87 -6.25
N GLN A 84 15.17 -9.28 -7.10
CA GLN A 84 14.74 -8.48 -8.25
C GLN A 84 14.02 -7.19 -7.84
N PHE A 85 13.26 -7.22 -6.76
CA PHE A 85 12.66 -6.02 -6.17
C PHE A 85 13.72 -5.05 -5.65
N GLU A 86 14.69 -5.57 -4.89
CA GLU A 86 15.84 -4.82 -4.38
C GLU A 86 16.63 -4.12 -5.50
N LEU A 87 16.88 -4.83 -6.61
CA LEU A 87 17.52 -4.24 -7.79
C LEU A 87 16.70 -3.09 -8.40
N SER A 88 15.37 -3.19 -8.42
CA SER A 88 14.50 -2.12 -8.91
C SER A 88 14.48 -0.91 -7.97
N LEU A 89 14.56 -1.10 -6.66
CA LEU A 89 14.72 0.01 -5.72
C LEU A 89 16.05 0.74 -5.92
N LYS A 90 17.14 -0.01 -6.09
CA LYS A 90 18.45 0.57 -6.43
C LYS A 90 18.42 1.34 -7.74
N GLN A 91 17.77 0.80 -8.78
CA GLN A 91 17.60 1.52 -10.04
C GLN A 91 16.78 2.81 -9.88
N ARG A 92 15.83 2.86 -8.94
CA ARG A 92 15.01 4.05 -8.70
C ARG A 92 15.76 5.15 -7.94
N TYR A 93 16.57 4.78 -6.95
CA TYR A 93 17.15 5.74 -6.00
C TYR A 93 18.67 5.88 -6.09
N GLN A 94 19.35 4.96 -6.77
CA GLN A 94 20.81 4.89 -6.89
C GLN A 94 21.26 4.79 -8.35
N ASP A 95 20.42 5.14 -9.32
CA ASP A 95 20.91 5.26 -10.69
C ASP A 95 21.84 6.47 -10.83
N ALA A 96 22.74 6.39 -11.82
CA ALA A 96 23.76 7.41 -12.03
C ALA A 96 23.15 8.81 -12.21
N MET A 97 21.98 8.91 -12.86
CA MET A 97 21.30 10.18 -13.08
C MET A 97 20.75 10.77 -11.77
N SER A 98 20.16 9.96 -10.89
CA SER A 98 19.71 10.41 -9.57
C SER A 98 20.88 10.85 -8.71
N ILE A 99 21.98 10.09 -8.73
CA ILE A 99 23.21 10.44 -8.01
C ILE A 99 23.74 11.78 -8.52
N ILE A 100 23.96 11.93 -9.84
CA ILE A 100 24.50 13.15 -10.43
C ILE A 100 23.58 14.35 -10.16
N SER A 101 22.26 14.18 -10.28
CA SER A 101 21.29 15.25 -10.03
C SER A 101 21.21 15.66 -8.56
N GLY A 102 21.64 14.79 -7.64
CA GLY A 102 21.67 15.04 -6.20
C GLY A 102 22.99 15.60 -5.68
N ILE A 103 24.04 15.71 -6.51
CA ILE A 103 25.33 16.29 -6.10
C ILE A 103 25.20 17.81 -6.03
N ASP A 104 25.58 18.38 -4.89
CA ASP A 104 25.67 19.82 -4.66
C ASP A 104 27.14 20.25 -4.52
N TYR A 105 27.53 21.37 -5.14
CA TYR A 105 28.92 21.85 -5.12
C TYR A 105 29.36 22.40 -3.74
N ASN A 106 28.41 22.79 -2.90
CA ASN A 106 28.66 23.40 -1.60
C ASN A 106 28.61 22.39 -0.46
N THR A 107 28.16 21.17 -0.74
CA THR A 107 28.02 20.10 0.25
C THR A 107 29.05 19.00 -0.04
N PRO A 108 30.07 18.79 0.80
CA PRO A 108 31.19 17.89 0.50
C PRO A 108 30.78 16.41 0.42
N CYS A 109 29.64 16.03 0.98
CA CYS A 109 29.03 14.71 0.86
C CYS A 109 27.49 14.86 0.81
N PRO A 110 26.76 13.97 0.10
CA PRO A 110 25.31 13.96 0.14
C PRO A 110 24.80 13.88 1.58
N VAL A 111 23.74 14.65 1.91
CA VAL A 111 23.11 14.57 3.23
C VAL A 111 22.45 13.20 3.38
N GLU A 112 23.00 12.37 4.27
CA GLU A 112 22.39 11.09 4.61
C GLU A 112 21.15 11.29 5.50
N HIS A 113 20.00 10.93 4.95
CA HIS A 113 18.71 10.91 5.64
C HIS A 113 18.50 9.57 6.34
N ASN A 114 19.31 9.32 7.37
CA ASN A 114 19.31 8.04 8.08
C ASN A 114 18.09 7.93 9.00
N ASN A 115 17.89 8.88 9.91
CA ASN A 115 16.72 8.82 10.79
C ASN A 115 15.51 9.44 10.08
N ILE A 116 14.44 8.66 9.97
CA ILE A 116 13.16 9.08 9.39
C ILE A 116 12.13 9.12 10.51
N GLU A 117 11.69 10.31 10.86
CA GLU A 117 10.57 10.56 11.76
C GLU A 117 9.28 10.54 10.94
N GLU A 118 8.28 9.81 11.43
CA GLU A 118 6.96 9.71 10.81
C GLU A 118 5.95 10.44 11.69
N GLU A 119 5.26 11.42 11.12
CA GLU A 119 4.22 12.16 11.82
C GLU A 119 2.92 12.08 11.05
N GLU A 120 1.86 11.67 11.74
CA GLU A 120 0.50 11.76 11.23
C GLU A 120 0.08 13.25 11.16
N LEU A 121 -0.69 13.60 10.12
CA LEU A 121 -1.30 14.92 10.03
C LEU A 121 -2.26 15.11 11.22
N SER A 122 -2.27 16.29 11.81
CA SER A 122 -3.16 16.63 12.91
C SER A 122 -3.38 18.13 12.97
N GLN A 123 -4.30 18.57 13.82
CA GLN A 123 -4.56 20.01 13.99
C GLN A 123 -3.33 20.80 14.44
N SER A 124 -2.36 20.17 15.12
CA SER A 124 -1.15 20.86 15.61
C SER A 124 -0.11 21.09 14.51
N ASN A 125 -0.09 20.30 13.45
CA ASN A 125 0.90 20.39 12.37
C ASN A 125 0.27 20.71 10.99
N GLU A 126 -1.05 20.92 10.93
CA GLU A 126 -1.82 21.16 9.70
C GLU A 126 -1.25 22.27 8.83
N GLN A 127 -1.04 23.46 9.40
CA GLN A 127 -0.64 24.64 8.62
C GLN A 127 0.70 24.41 7.90
N GLU A 128 1.68 23.86 8.63
CA GLU A 128 3.00 23.53 8.10
C GLU A 128 2.92 22.41 7.04
N PHE A 129 2.15 21.35 7.34
CA PHE A 129 1.98 20.22 6.43
C PHE A 129 1.33 20.64 5.12
N ILE A 130 0.21 21.34 5.18
CA ILE A 130 -0.53 21.80 4.01
C ILE A 130 0.29 22.82 3.22
N HIS A 131 1.02 23.72 3.88
CA HIS A 131 1.93 24.65 3.21
C HIS A 131 3.01 23.90 2.43
N SER A 132 3.68 22.93 3.06
CA SER A 132 4.75 22.14 2.44
C SER A 132 4.24 21.29 1.28
N LEU A 133 3.06 20.67 1.44
CA LEU A 133 2.40 19.90 0.40
C LEU A 133 2.01 20.76 -0.80
N ASN A 134 1.46 21.95 -0.56
CA ASN A 134 1.16 22.92 -1.61
C ASN A 134 2.43 23.38 -2.33
N ASN A 135 3.52 23.64 -1.61
CA ASN A 135 4.81 23.99 -2.21
C ASN A 135 5.35 22.86 -3.09
N PHE A 136 5.28 21.61 -2.62
CA PHE A 136 5.65 20.44 -3.40
C PHE A 136 4.83 20.35 -4.70
N HIS A 137 3.50 20.42 -4.62
CA HIS A 137 2.64 20.37 -5.81
C HIS A 137 2.83 21.58 -6.74
N ASN A 138 3.13 22.76 -6.19
CA ASN A 138 3.45 23.94 -6.98
C ASN A 138 4.73 23.75 -7.82
N GLN A 139 5.74 23.07 -7.29
CA GLN A 139 6.96 22.74 -8.03
C GLN A 139 6.71 21.73 -9.16
N LEU A 140 5.67 20.89 -9.04
CA LEU A 140 5.24 19.95 -10.08
C LEU A 140 4.28 20.56 -11.12
N LYS A 141 3.99 21.87 -11.06
CA LYS A 141 3.06 22.53 -12.01
C LYS A 141 3.45 22.35 -13.47
N SER A 142 4.75 22.32 -13.77
CA SER A 142 5.25 22.08 -15.14
C SER A 142 4.90 20.68 -15.68
N LEU A 143 4.65 19.72 -14.78
CA LEU A 143 4.19 18.37 -15.11
C LEU A 143 2.66 18.26 -15.12
N ASN A 144 1.94 19.34 -14.79
CA ASN A 144 0.48 19.40 -14.69
C ASN A 144 -0.13 18.30 -13.79
N ILE A 145 0.61 17.85 -12.78
CA ILE A 145 0.15 16.83 -11.82
C ILE A 145 -0.67 17.53 -10.74
N LYS A 146 -1.93 17.11 -10.56
CA LYS A 146 -2.84 17.62 -9.52
C LYS A 146 -3.47 16.44 -8.78
N HIS A 147 -3.74 16.62 -7.49
CA HIS A 147 -4.28 15.54 -6.63
C HIS A 147 -5.67 15.85 -6.07
N ASN A 148 -6.34 16.89 -6.59
CA ASN A 148 -7.66 17.36 -6.17
C ASN A 148 -7.83 17.66 -4.66
N LEU A 149 -6.72 17.74 -3.91
CA LEU A 149 -6.72 17.93 -2.46
C LEU A 149 -7.35 19.25 -2.03
N ALA A 150 -7.33 20.27 -2.89
CA ALA A 150 -7.96 21.57 -2.62
C ALA A 150 -9.49 21.51 -2.50
N THR A 151 -10.13 20.38 -2.84
CA THR A 151 -11.60 20.22 -2.77
C THR A 151 -12.09 19.67 -1.44
N ILE A 152 -11.18 19.31 -0.53
CA ILE A 152 -11.49 18.68 0.75
C ILE A 152 -10.69 19.34 1.88
N ASP A 153 -11.20 19.21 3.10
CA ASP A 153 -10.42 19.46 4.32
C ASP A 153 -9.74 18.15 4.72
N LEU A 154 -8.42 18.06 4.49
CA LEU A 154 -7.68 16.82 4.74
C LEU A 154 -7.63 16.44 6.22
N VAL A 155 -7.59 17.43 7.13
CA VAL A 155 -7.56 17.20 8.58
C VAL A 155 -8.90 16.66 9.07
N GLU A 156 -10.00 17.26 8.61
CA GLU A 156 -11.35 16.75 8.90
C GLU A 156 -11.51 15.32 8.37
N TYR A 157 -11.08 15.06 7.14
CA TYR A 157 -11.22 13.74 6.51
C TYR A 157 -10.42 12.67 7.23
N GLN A 158 -9.22 12.99 7.72
CA GLN A 158 -8.45 12.05 8.50
C GLN A 158 -9.08 11.81 9.87
N LYS A 159 -9.53 12.86 10.55
CA LYS A 159 -10.25 12.76 11.84
C LYS A 159 -11.51 11.89 11.72
N ASP A 160 -12.20 11.98 10.59
CA ASP A 160 -13.39 11.19 10.28
C ASP A 160 -13.05 9.75 9.85
N GLY A 161 -11.76 9.37 9.73
CA GLY A 161 -11.35 8.04 9.27
C GLY A 161 -11.60 7.78 7.78
N ARG A 162 -11.67 8.84 6.97
CA ARG A 162 -11.86 8.82 5.50
C ARG A 162 -10.54 8.90 4.73
N ALA A 163 -9.47 9.31 5.41
CA ALA A 163 -8.14 9.47 4.86
C ALA A 163 -7.08 9.03 5.87
N ILE A 164 -5.88 8.80 5.38
CA ILE A 164 -4.63 8.79 6.15
C ILE A 164 -3.66 9.76 5.49
N ALA A 165 -2.98 10.58 6.29
CA ALA A 165 -1.94 11.46 5.79
C ALA A 165 -0.75 11.46 6.76
N TYR A 166 0.43 11.20 6.21
CA TYR A 166 1.69 11.16 6.96
C TYR A 166 2.72 12.06 6.29
N LYS A 167 3.53 12.76 7.08
CA LYS A 167 4.79 13.36 6.64
C LYS A 167 5.96 12.58 7.22
N TYR A 168 7.05 12.60 6.46
CA TYR A 168 8.30 11.95 6.82
C TYR A 168 9.38 13.02 6.91
N LEU A 169 9.97 13.15 8.09
CA LEU A 169 10.97 14.15 8.40
C LEU A 169 12.33 13.48 8.59
N SER A 170 13.40 14.19 8.22
CA SER A 170 14.75 13.77 8.55
C SER A 170 15.55 15.01 8.93
N ARG A 171 16.03 15.05 10.18
CA ARG A 171 16.70 16.24 10.75
C ARG A 171 15.83 17.51 10.67
N GLY A 172 14.51 17.35 10.84
CA GLY A 172 13.53 18.43 10.72
C GLY A 172 13.16 18.83 9.28
N GLU A 173 13.78 18.23 8.25
CA GLU A 173 13.43 18.49 6.85
C GLU A 173 12.37 17.51 6.35
N LEU A 174 11.37 18.01 5.60
CA LEU A 174 10.40 17.16 4.92
C LEU A 174 11.06 16.39 3.77
N VAL A 175 11.10 15.07 3.90
CA VAL A 175 11.72 14.14 2.95
C VAL A 175 10.72 13.18 2.31
N GLY A 176 9.44 13.29 2.66
CA GLY A 176 8.37 12.60 1.98
C GLY A 176 7.00 12.83 2.60
N HIS A 177 5.98 12.35 1.89
CA HIS A 177 4.60 12.32 2.37
C HIS A 177 3.86 11.13 1.79
N ASN A 178 2.80 10.71 2.47
CA ASN A 178 1.86 9.72 2.00
C ASN A 178 0.44 10.20 2.30
N ILE A 179 -0.44 10.17 1.30
CA ILE A 179 -1.84 10.52 1.44
C ILE A 179 -2.68 9.44 0.77
N GLY A 180 -3.52 8.81 1.57
CA GLY A 180 -4.41 7.75 1.18
C GLY A 180 -5.86 8.06 1.51
N MET A 181 -6.78 7.60 0.68
CA MET A 181 -8.22 7.87 0.78
C MET A 181 -9.01 6.58 0.74
N PHE A 182 -10.11 6.52 1.49
CA PHE A 182 -10.96 5.33 1.57
C PHE A 182 -12.28 5.53 0.83
N PHE A 183 -12.63 4.57 -0.02
CA PHE A 183 -13.89 4.51 -0.73
C PHE A 183 -14.56 3.18 -0.46
N THR A 184 -15.89 3.12 -0.59
CA THR A 184 -16.54 1.82 -0.80
C THR A 184 -16.19 1.30 -2.19
N GLU A 185 -16.02 -0.02 -2.34
CA GLU A 185 -15.64 -0.68 -3.60
C GLU A 185 -16.34 -0.10 -4.85
N PRO A 186 -17.68 -0.08 -4.94
CA PRO A 186 -18.35 0.37 -6.16
C PRO A 186 -18.11 1.87 -6.44
N THR A 187 -17.79 2.66 -5.42
CA THR A 187 -17.65 4.11 -5.60
C THR A 187 -16.37 4.46 -6.35
N LEU A 188 -15.22 3.91 -5.92
CA LEU A 188 -13.96 4.21 -6.59
C LEU A 188 -13.88 3.53 -7.96
N GLU A 189 -14.39 2.30 -8.09
CA GLU A 189 -14.42 1.61 -9.37
C GLU A 189 -15.23 2.42 -10.40
N ASN A 190 -16.42 2.91 -10.04
CA ASN A 190 -17.22 3.78 -10.90
C ASN A 190 -16.50 5.08 -11.29
N GLU A 191 -15.75 5.70 -10.37
CA GLU A 191 -14.96 6.89 -10.66
C GLU A 191 -13.81 6.60 -11.63
N ILE A 192 -13.09 5.50 -11.43
CA ILE A 192 -12.02 5.05 -12.34
C ILE A 192 -12.60 4.73 -13.73
N ASP A 193 -13.73 4.06 -13.78
CA ASP A 193 -14.45 3.76 -15.01
C ASP A 193 -14.91 5.04 -15.74
N ARG A 194 -15.42 6.02 -14.98
CA ARG A 194 -15.80 7.34 -15.51
C ARG A 194 -14.61 8.05 -16.12
N VAL A 195 -13.46 8.06 -15.42
CA VAL A 195 -12.20 8.64 -15.90
C VAL A 195 -11.76 7.97 -17.19
N LYS A 196 -11.74 6.63 -17.21
CA LYS A 196 -11.29 5.82 -18.35
C LYS A 196 -12.19 5.97 -19.57
N LYS A 197 -13.52 5.81 -19.41
CA LYS A 197 -14.50 5.86 -20.52
C LYS A 197 -14.54 7.23 -21.17
N ASN A 198 -14.45 8.30 -20.37
CA ASN A 198 -14.55 9.67 -20.86
C ASN A 198 -13.18 10.32 -21.14
N ARG A 199 -12.07 9.57 -20.96
CA ARG A 199 -10.69 10.07 -21.11
C ARG A 199 -10.43 11.36 -20.32
N LEU A 200 -10.93 11.39 -19.09
CA LEU A 200 -10.73 12.53 -18.21
C LEU A 200 -9.35 12.46 -17.53
N PRO A 201 -8.81 13.61 -17.09
CA PRO A 201 -7.68 13.63 -16.18
C PRO A 201 -7.94 12.84 -14.88
N ILE A 202 -6.90 12.27 -14.26
CA ILE A 202 -7.08 11.46 -13.02
C ILE A 202 -7.47 12.35 -11.82
N ASP A 203 -7.10 13.63 -11.85
CA ASP A 203 -7.41 14.59 -10.79
C ASP A 203 -8.90 14.96 -10.70
N VAL A 204 -9.76 14.46 -11.60
CA VAL A 204 -11.22 14.66 -11.51
C VAL A 204 -11.92 13.65 -10.60
N ILE A 205 -11.20 12.66 -10.05
CA ILE A 205 -11.78 11.72 -9.07
C ILE A 205 -12.29 12.53 -7.87
N ASP A 206 -13.58 12.36 -7.57
CA ASP A 206 -14.25 13.14 -6.53
C ASP A 206 -13.94 12.59 -5.14
N LEU A 207 -13.00 13.23 -4.45
CA LEU A 207 -12.60 12.85 -3.10
C LEU A 207 -13.73 13.02 -2.07
N ARG A 208 -14.78 13.81 -2.36
CA ARG A 208 -15.92 13.98 -1.46
C ARG A 208 -16.77 12.71 -1.36
N LEU A 209 -16.60 11.77 -2.28
CA LEU A 209 -17.26 10.46 -2.26
C LEU A 209 -16.60 9.44 -1.32
N THR A 210 -15.45 9.77 -0.73
CA THR A 210 -14.79 8.92 0.28
C THR A 210 -15.72 8.61 1.45
N LYS A 211 -15.47 7.48 2.11
CA LYS A 211 -16.27 7.00 3.24
C LYS A 211 -15.37 6.63 4.41
N PRO A 212 -15.83 6.84 5.65
CA PRO A 212 -15.07 6.41 6.81
C PRO A 212 -14.97 4.89 6.83
N LEU A 213 -13.81 4.36 7.21
CA LEU A 213 -13.65 2.95 7.47
C LEU A 213 -14.54 2.53 8.65
N LYS A 214 -15.15 1.35 8.52
CA LYS A 214 -15.97 0.73 9.55
C LYS A 214 -15.56 -0.73 9.66
N ASP A 215 -15.89 -1.38 10.77
CA ASP A 215 -15.55 -2.79 11.02
C ASP A 215 -16.14 -3.77 9.98
N LYS A 216 -17.16 -3.34 9.23
CA LYS A 216 -17.83 -4.12 8.19
C LYS A 216 -17.93 -3.31 6.91
N GLY A 217 -17.78 -4.00 5.78
CA GLY A 217 -17.90 -3.43 4.46
C GLY A 217 -16.78 -3.91 3.56
N VAL A 218 -16.84 -3.52 2.28
CA VAL A 218 -15.80 -3.76 1.30
C VAL A 218 -15.29 -2.39 0.85
N TYR A 219 -14.02 -2.14 1.14
CA TYR A 219 -13.40 -0.85 0.91
C TYR A 219 -12.26 -0.93 -0.10
N SER A 220 -12.01 0.20 -0.73
CA SER A 220 -10.86 0.46 -1.58
C SER A 220 -9.98 1.52 -0.94
N TYR A 221 -8.68 1.24 -0.87
CA TYR A 221 -7.67 2.21 -0.53
C TYR A 221 -7.11 2.84 -1.80
N TYR A 222 -7.07 4.17 -1.86
CA TYR A 222 -6.47 4.91 -2.95
C TYR A 222 -5.33 5.78 -2.44
N ALA A 223 -4.08 5.39 -2.71
CA ALA A 223 -2.90 6.22 -2.48
C ALA A 223 -2.85 7.32 -3.54
N ILE A 224 -3.37 8.50 -3.19
CA ILE A 224 -3.58 9.61 -4.13
C ILE A 224 -2.30 10.40 -4.36
N SER A 225 -1.45 10.53 -3.34
CA SER A 225 -0.20 11.25 -3.41
C SER A 225 0.81 10.59 -2.48
N GLN A 226 1.94 10.18 -3.05
CA GLN A 226 3.03 9.59 -2.31
C GLN A 226 4.33 10.16 -2.89
N HIS A 227 5.21 10.63 -2.02
CA HIS A 227 6.54 11.09 -2.40
C HIS A 227 7.57 10.64 -1.39
N SER A 228 8.70 10.15 -1.88
CA SER A 228 9.85 9.71 -1.11
C SER A 228 11.10 10.26 -1.77
N LYS A 229 11.87 11.07 -1.02
CA LYS A 229 13.13 11.64 -1.49
C LYS A 229 14.22 10.58 -1.65
N ASN A 230 14.13 9.48 -0.90
CA ASN A 230 15.09 8.38 -0.93
C ASN A 230 14.41 7.02 -0.65
N GLU A 231 15.18 5.95 -0.81
CA GLU A 231 14.75 4.57 -0.62
C GLU A 231 14.28 4.29 0.82
N ARG A 232 14.95 4.88 1.82
CA ARG A 232 14.63 4.66 3.25
C ARG A 232 13.24 5.17 3.58
N VAL A 233 12.89 6.37 3.10
CA VAL A 233 11.55 6.94 3.21
C VAL A 233 10.52 6.08 2.48
N PHE A 234 10.85 5.61 1.27
CA PHE A 234 9.95 4.76 0.49
C PHE A 234 9.63 3.44 1.18
N ARG A 235 10.63 2.77 1.77
CA ARG A 235 10.44 1.54 2.54
C ARG A 235 9.57 1.78 3.77
N ARG A 236 9.83 2.86 4.53
CA ARG A 236 9.00 3.22 5.69
C ARG A 236 7.55 3.49 5.28
N GLN A 237 7.32 4.22 4.18
CA GLN A 237 5.99 4.45 3.63
C GLN A 237 5.25 3.15 3.31
N LEU A 238 5.88 2.25 2.57
CA LEU A 238 5.26 0.97 2.22
C LEU A 238 5.04 0.09 3.44
N HIS A 239 5.98 0.05 4.39
CA HIS A 239 5.79 -0.69 5.64
C HIS A 239 4.56 -0.19 6.41
N THR A 240 4.43 1.13 6.59
CA THR A 240 3.28 1.74 7.27
C THR A 240 1.98 1.44 6.53
N GLU A 241 1.94 1.60 5.20
CA GLU A 241 0.77 1.27 4.39
C GLU A 241 0.41 -0.23 4.45
N PHE A 242 1.39 -1.12 4.37
CA PHE A 242 1.17 -2.56 4.36
C PHE A 242 0.72 -3.06 5.72
N THR A 243 1.28 -2.52 6.79
CA THR A 243 0.82 -2.77 8.16
C THR A 243 -0.63 -2.32 8.30
N PHE A 244 -0.96 -1.13 7.82
CA PHE A 244 -2.33 -0.60 7.86
C PHE A 244 -3.30 -1.50 7.07
N LEU A 245 -2.96 -1.90 5.84
CA LEU A 245 -3.77 -2.78 5.02
C LEU A 245 -3.94 -4.17 5.66
N ALA A 246 -2.88 -4.72 6.26
CA ALA A 246 -2.91 -6.01 6.96
C ALA A 246 -3.80 -5.98 8.21
N GLN A 247 -3.83 -4.85 8.93
CA GLN A 247 -4.71 -4.63 10.07
C GLN A 247 -6.17 -4.35 9.67
N ASN A 248 -6.38 -3.89 8.43
CA ASN A 248 -7.68 -3.55 7.86
C ASN A 248 -8.00 -4.43 6.66
N ALA A 249 -8.03 -5.74 6.88
CA ALA A 249 -8.28 -6.74 5.84
C ALA A 249 -9.70 -6.71 5.25
N HIS A 250 -10.58 -5.79 5.65
CA HIS A 250 -11.81 -5.45 4.91
C HIS A 250 -11.56 -4.47 3.75
N ILE A 251 -10.34 -3.99 3.55
CA ILE A 251 -9.94 -3.27 2.34
C ILE A 251 -9.62 -4.35 1.30
N HIS A 252 -10.43 -4.44 0.24
CA HIS A 252 -10.30 -5.47 -0.81
C HIS A 252 -9.40 -4.99 -1.95
N HIS A 253 -9.32 -3.69 -2.17
CA HIS A 253 -8.70 -3.14 -3.36
C HIS A 253 -7.68 -2.07 -2.98
N TYR A 254 -6.49 -2.14 -3.59
CA TYR A 254 -5.48 -1.10 -3.47
C TYR A 254 -5.23 -0.47 -4.84
N TYR A 255 -5.54 0.82 -4.93
CA TYR A 255 -5.17 1.69 -6.04
C TYR A 255 -4.06 2.66 -5.65
N ALA A 256 -3.12 2.92 -6.55
CA ALA A 256 -2.11 3.95 -6.35
C ALA A 256 -1.94 4.83 -7.59
N SER A 257 -1.88 6.13 -7.37
CA SER A 257 -1.56 7.10 -8.41
C SER A 257 -0.05 7.22 -8.57
N VAL A 258 0.48 6.91 -9.76
CA VAL A 258 1.91 6.98 -10.06
C VAL A 258 2.21 7.87 -11.26
N THR A 259 3.33 8.58 -11.20
CA THR A 259 3.78 9.54 -12.23
C THR A 259 5.19 9.24 -12.75
N LEU A 260 5.95 8.39 -12.05
CA LEU A 260 7.30 8.00 -12.42
C LEU A 260 7.33 6.60 -13.03
N LYS A 261 8.10 6.44 -14.11
CA LYS A 261 8.30 5.14 -14.75
C LYS A 261 8.84 4.09 -13.77
N SER A 262 9.87 4.46 -13.01
CA SER A 262 10.49 3.57 -12.03
C SER A 262 9.51 3.13 -10.94
N SER A 263 8.52 3.96 -10.60
CA SER A 263 7.43 3.56 -9.69
C SER A 263 6.49 2.56 -10.33
N VAL A 264 6.12 2.74 -11.60
CA VAL A 264 5.32 1.76 -12.35
C VAL A 264 6.04 0.42 -12.43
N ASP A 265 7.33 0.42 -12.77
CA ASP A 265 8.13 -0.80 -12.90
C ASP A 265 8.21 -1.57 -11.55
N VAL A 266 8.40 -0.85 -10.43
CA VAL A 266 8.34 -1.44 -9.09
C VAL A 266 6.96 -2.02 -8.78
N MET A 267 5.88 -1.28 -9.04
CA MET A 267 4.52 -1.75 -8.74
C MET A 267 4.10 -2.95 -9.61
N LEU A 268 4.48 -2.99 -10.89
CA LEU A 268 4.24 -4.15 -11.75
C LEU A 268 4.92 -5.41 -11.22
N LYS A 269 6.14 -5.30 -10.67
CA LYS A 269 6.82 -6.43 -10.01
C LYS A 269 6.07 -6.91 -8.78
N MET A 270 5.49 -5.99 -8.02
CA MET A 270 4.63 -6.30 -6.86
C MET A 270 3.22 -6.78 -7.25
N GLY A 271 3.01 -7.22 -8.50
CA GLY A 271 1.75 -7.78 -8.98
C GLY A 271 0.64 -6.77 -9.32
N PHE A 272 0.92 -5.46 -9.29
CA PHE A 272 -0.08 -4.47 -9.70
C PHE A 272 -0.30 -4.51 -11.21
N SER A 273 -1.51 -4.09 -11.62
CA SER A 273 -1.91 -3.88 -13.00
C SER A 273 -2.26 -2.41 -13.25
N VAL A 274 -2.33 -1.99 -14.51
CA VAL A 274 -2.76 -0.62 -14.85
C VAL A 274 -4.29 -0.57 -14.94
N ALA A 275 -4.94 0.18 -14.04
CA ALA A 275 -6.40 0.38 -14.05
C ALA A 275 -6.83 1.52 -14.99
N ALA A 276 -6.12 2.64 -14.94
CA ALA A 276 -6.37 3.82 -15.77
C ALA A 276 -5.07 4.58 -16.04
N TYR A 277 -5.09 5.43 -17.06
CA TYR A 277 -3.98 6.34 -17.42
C TYR A 277 -4.55 7.66 -17.93
N GLU A 278 -3.78 8.73 -17.73
CA GLU A 278 -4.09 10.05 -18.30
C GLU A 278 -3.92 10.08 -19.82
N GLY A 279 -4.22 11.21 -20.46
CA GLY A 279 -4.05 11.38 -21.92
C GLY A 279 -2.62 11.08 -22.40
N GLU A 280 -2.50 10.69 -23.68
CA GLU A 280 -1.20 10.41 -24.29
C GLU A 280 -0.30 11.65 -24.28
N ASN A 281 0.92 11.50 -23.79
CA ASN A 281 1.92 12.56 -23.73
C ASN A 281 3.24 12.03 -24.33
N PRO A 282 3.79 12.65 -25.40
CA PRO A 282 5.03 12.20 -26.05
C PRO A 282 6.23 12.07 -25.10
N VAL A 283 6.27 12.89 -24.05
CA VAL A 283 7.33 12.91 -23.03
C VAL A 283 6.88 12.25 -21.71
N GLY A 284 5.74 11.57 -21.69
CA GLY A 284 5.24 10.85 -20.52
C GLY A 284 6.19 9.77 -20.05
N ALA A 285 6.39 9.66 -18.74
CA ALA A 285 7.29 8.67 -18.14
C ALA A 285 6.73 7.24 -18.25
N ILE A 286 5.41 7.09 -18.36
CA ILE A 286 4.74 5.79 -18.26
C ILE A 286 4.46 5.27 -19.66
N LYS A 287 5.03 4.11 -20.02
CA LYS A 287 4.82 3.48 -21.33
C LYS A 287 3.81 2.34 -21.23
N VAL A 288 2.71 2.42 -21.98
CA VAL A 288 1.75 1.31 -22.14
C VAL A 288 1.62 1.01 -23.64
N GLY A 289 2.09 -0.16 -24.06
CA GLY A 289 2.23 -0.50 -25.48
C GLY A 289 3.22 0.43 -26.19
N SER A 290 2.79 1.07 -27.27
CA SER A 290 3.58 2.07 -28.02
C SER A 290 3.42 3.50 -27.49
N LYS A 291 2.48 3.74 -26.58
CA LYS A 291 2.08 5.07 -26.13
C LYS A 291 2.70 5.45 -24.79
N ARG A 292 2.82 6.75 -24.55
CA ARG A 292 3.36 7.32 -23.31
C ARG A 292 2.34 8.17 -22.59
N TYR A 293 2.41 8.19 -21.27
CA TYR A 293 1.43 8.81 -20.38
C TYR A 293 2.13 9.50 -19.20
N THR A 294 1.55 10.58 -18.71
CA THR A 294 2.07 11.36 -17.57
C THR A 294 1.80 10.70 -16.22
N ARG A 295 0.65 10.02 -16.10
CA ARG A 295 0.16 9.44 -14.86
C ARG A 295 -0.66 8.18 -15.13
N ALA A 296 -0.57 7.23 -14.22
CA ALA A 296 -1.39 6.03 -14.21
C ALA A 296 -1.97 5.78 -12.82
N ILE A 297 -3.10 5.06 -12.78
CA ILE A 297 -3.63 4.43 -11.59
C ILE A 297 -3.27 2.94 -11.68
N MET A 298 -2.45 2.49 -10.75
CA MET A 298 -2.11 1.07 -10.58
C MET A 298 -3.13 0.41 -9.65
N TYR A 299 -3.39 -0.88 -9.81
CA TYR A 299 -4.40 -1.64 -9.06
C TYR A 299 -3.93 -3.06 -8.72
N ILE A 300 -4.22 -3.50 -7.49
CA ILE A 300 -4.13 -4.90 -7.07
C ILE A 300 -5.27 -5.23 -6.08
N GLU A 301 -5.76 -6.46 -6.12
CA GLU A 301 -6.59 -6.99 -5.03
C GLU A 301 -5.71 -7.27 -3.81
N THR A 302 -6.10 -6.81 -2.62
CA THR A 302 -5.27 -6.96 -1.42
C THR A 302 -5.05 -8.42 -1.04
N SER A 303 -5.99 -9.30 -1.40
CA SER A 303 -5.83 -10.75 -1.20
C SER A 303 -4.68 -11.33 -2.01
N GLU A 304 -4.37 -10.76 -3.17
CA GLU A 304 -3.24 -11.12 -4.02
C GLU A 304 -1.97 -10.38 -3.60
N LEU A 305 -2.08 -9.10 -3.20
CA LEU A 305 -0.97 -8.32 -2.64
C LEU A 305 -0.32 -9.02 -1.45
N PHE A 306 -1.13 -9.54 -0.53
CA PHE A 306 -0.64 -10.20 0.68
C PHE A 306 0.08 -11.53 0.40
N THR A 307 0.04 -12.00 -0.86
CA THR A 307 0.79 -13.17 -1.30
C THR A 307 2.11 -12.83 -1.98
N GLN A 308 2.33 -11.55 -2.29
CA GLN A 308 3.53 -11.12 -3.02
C GLN A 308 4.76 -11.23 -2.11
N PRO A 309 5.88 -11.80 -2.60
CA PRO A 309 7.14 -11.87 -1.87
C PRO A 309 7.59 -10.51 -1.33
N GLU A 310 7.48 -9.46 -2.14
CA GLU A 310 7.88 -8.10 -1.83
C GLU A 310 7.04 -7.51 -0.69
N PHE A 311 5.74 -7.80 -0.69
CA PHE A 311 4.85 -7.39 0.40
C PHE A 311 5.25 -8.06 1.71
N LEU A 312 5.41 -9.39 1.71
CA LEU A 312 5.81 -10.13 2.91
C LEU A 312 7.21 -9.69 3.39
N TYR A 313 8.11 -9.44 2.45
CA TYR A 313 9.45 -8.92 2.74
C TYR A 313 9.37 -7.56 3.43
N LEU A 314 8.65 -6.60 2.87
CA LEU A 314 8.51 -5.26 3.45
C LEU A 314 7.70 -5.25 4.76
N LEU A 315 6.77 -6.18 4.94
CA LEU A 315 5.96 -6.28 6.14
C LEU A 315 6.71 -6.93 7.31
N THR A 316 7.54 -7.95 7.03
CA THR A 316 8.19 -8.76 8.07
C THR A 316 9.66 -8.44 8.28
N CYS A 317 10.31 -7.86 7.28
CA CYS A 317 11.66 -7.36 7.39
C CYS A 317 11.63 -5.85 7.34
N CYS A 318 12.37 -5.21 8.24
CA CYS A 318 12.58 -3.77 8.30
C CYS A 318 13.17 -3.17 6.99
N GLY A 319 13.54 -3.99 6.00
CA GLY A 319 14.10 -3.55 4.71
C GLY A 319 15.46 -2.85 4.79
N VAL A 320 15.95 -2.56 6.00
CA VAL A 320 17.17 -1.80 6.28
C VAL A 320 18.07 -2.50 7.31
N CYS A 321 17.54 -3.47 8.06
CA CYS A 321 18.33 -4.29 8.96
C CYS A 321 18.90 -5.52 8.22
N THR A 322 20.22 -5.70 8.25
CA THR A 322 20.88 -6.93 7.78
C THR A 322 20.61 -8.15 8.67
N HIS A 323 19.98 -7.94 9.82
CA HIS A 323 19.69 -8.97 10.82
C HIS A 323 18.22 -9.39 10.74
N ARG A 324 17.99 -10.67 10.44
CA ARG A 324 16.67 -11.27 10.16
C ARG A 324 15.72 -11.39 11.38
N GLN A 325 16.12 -10.89 12.54
CA GLN A 325 15.37 -11.04 13.80
C GLN A 325 15.56 -9.77 14.62
N CYS A 326 14.55 -8.90 14.62
CA CYS A 326 14.52 -7.72 15.50
C CYS A 326 13.26 -7.85 16.34
N ASP A 327 13.40 -8.32 17.58
CA ASP A 327 12.28 -8.49 18.50
C ASP A 327 11.85 -7.14 19.11
N THR A 328 12.71 -6.11 19.08
CA THR A 328 12.39 -4.75 19.56
C THR A 328 13.22 -3.66 18.86
N CYS A 329 12.60 -2.51 18.58
CA CYS A 329 13.14 -1.33 17.91
C CYS A 329 14.36 -0.69 18.61
N THR A 330 14.66 -1.07 19.85
CA THR A 330 15.62 -0.37 20.74
C THR A 330 17.08 -0.76 20.52
N GLU A 331 17.38 -1.87 19.85
CA GLU A 331 18.77 -2.36 19.73
C GLU A 331 19.54 -1.73 18.57
N HIS A 332 18.84 -1.10 17.61
CA HIS A 332 19.46 -0.47 16.44
C HIS A 332 18.85 0.91 16.21
N PRO A 333 19.55 2.02 16.50
CA PRO A 333 19.04 3.37 16.25
C PRO A 333 18.84 3.69 14.75
N ASP A 334 19.38 2.85 13.86
CA ASP A 334 19.12 2.84 12.42
C ASP A 334 17.98 1.90 11.99
N CYS A 335 17.27 1.29 12.95
CA CYS A 335 16.11 0.46 12.67
C CYS A 335 14.94 1.36 12.23
N ILE A 336 14.18 0.88 11.25
CA ILE A 336 12.90 1.47 10.83
C ILE A 336 11.73 0.84 11.59
N CYS A 337 11.97 -0.15 12.45
CA CYS A 337 10.94 -0.61 13.40
C CYS A 337 10.68 0.48 14.43
#